data_AF-A0A3C0HIV2-F1
#
_entry.id   AF-A0A3C0HIV2-F1
#
_cell.length_a   1.000
_cell.length_b   1.000
_cell.length_c   1.000
_cell.angle_alpha   90.00
_cell.angle_beta   90.00
_cell.angle_gamma   90.00
#
_symmetry.space_group_name_H-M   'P 1'
#
loop_
_entity.id
_entity.type
_entity.pdbx_description
1 polymer ?
#
loop_
_entity_poly.entity_id
_entity_poly.type
_entity_poly.pdbx_seq_one_letter_code
_entity_poly.pdbx_strand_id
1 'polypeptide(L)'
;AATLGVDFIAVSFCRSAADIELARELARAAGSDAQIVAKIERAEAIENLVEIVEAAEVIMVARGDLGVEIGYAELPGLQKTIIRESVARNRIVITATQMLQSMVDNPIPTRAEVPDVANSVIDGTDTVMLSAETASG
;
A
#
# COMPACT_ATOMS: atom_id res chain seq x y z
N ALA A 1 0.16 -12.52 14.82
CA ALA A 1 -0.20 -11.08 14.88
C ALA A 1 -0.72 -10.73 16.27
N ALA A 2 -1.89 -11.22 16.68
CA ALA A 2 -2.48 -10.90 17.98
C ALA A 2 -1.58 -11.20 19.19
N THR A 3 -1.00 -12.40 19.25
CA THR A 3 -0.07 -12.78 20.33
C THR A 3 1.22 -11.96 20.37
N LEU A 4 1.59 -11.34 19.24
CA LEU A 4 2.78 -10.49 19.12
C LEU A 4 2.49 -9.02 19.45
N GLY A 5 1.22 -8.64 19.63
CA GLY A 5 0.83 -7.25 19.92
C GLY A 5 1.18 -6.28 18.81
N VAL A 6 1.02 -6.68 17.54
CA VAL A 6 1.34 -5.81 16.40
C VAL A 6 0.37 -4.62 16.31
N ASP A 7 0.87 -3.46 15.90
CA ASP A 7 0.05 -2.24 15.74
C ASP A 7 -0.77 -2.24 14.44
N PHE A 8 -0.26 -2.91 13.40
CA PHE A 8 -0.86 -2.94 12.07
C PHE A 8 -0.89 -4.37 11.50
N ILE A 9 -1.95 -4.68 10.74
CA ILE A 9 -2.08 -5.90 9.94
C ILE A 9 -2.32 -5.50 8.48
N ALA A 10 -1.44 -5.92 7.60
CA ALA A 10 -1.60 -5.69 6.16
C ALA A 10 -2.35 -6.85 5.49
N VAL A 11 -3.44 -6.53 4.80
CA VAL A 11 -4.29 -7.48 4.08
C VAL A 11 -3.90 -7.45 2.61
N SER A 12 -3.24 -8.53 2.16
CA SER A 12 -2.86 -8.70 0.77
C SER A 12 -4.04 -9.09 -0.11
N PHE A 13 -4.04 -8.64 -1.35
CA PHE A 13 -4.99 -8.97 -2.41
C PHE A 13 -6.45 -8.77 -2.01
N CYS A 14 -6.74 -7.75 -1.21
CA CYS A 14 -8.13 -7.38 -0.92
C CYS A 14 -8.81 -6.92 -2.21
N ARG A 15 -10.05 -7.35 -2.43
CA ARG A 15 -10.85 -7.02 -3.63
C ARG A 15 -12.10 -6.23 -3.30
N SER A 16 -12.49 -6.18 -2.03
CA SER A 16 -13.72 -5.55 -1.56
C SER A 16 -13.60 -5.08 -0.11
N ALA A 17 -14.52 -4.23 0.31
CA ALA A 17 -14.67 -3.86 1.72
C ALA A 17 -14.91 -5.09 2.62
N ALA A 18 -15.61 -6.11 2.12
CA ALA A 18 -15.89 -7.34 2.87
C ALA A 18 -14.62 -8.11 3.24
N ASP A 19 -13.58 -8.10 2.39
CA ASP A 19 -12.29 -8.73 2.73
C ASP A 19 -11.61 -8.02 3.90
N ILE A 20 -11.74 -6.68 3.96
CA ILE A 20 -11.17 -5.85 5.03
C ILE A 20 -11.92 -6.07 6.35
N GLU A 21 -13.25 -6.07 6.32
CA GLU A 21 -14.06 -6.32 7.52
C GLU A 21 -13.86 -7.74 8.05
N LEU A 22 -13.77 -8.74 7.18
CA LEU A 22 -13.45 -10.11 7.59
C LEU A 22 -12.09 -10.18 8.29
N ALA A 23 -11.06 -9.52 7.76
CA ALA A 23 -9.75 -9.47 8.39
C ALA A 23 -9.81 -8.79 9.77
N ARG A 24 -10.59 -7.72 9.91
CA ARG A 24 -10.81 -7.00 11.17
C ARG A 24 -11.54 -7.87 12.21
N GLU A 25 -12.59 -8.57 11.80
CA GLU A 25 -13.33 -9.50 12.65
C GLU A 25 -12.43 -10.62 13.19
N LEU A 26 -11.63 -11.23 12.31
CA LEU A 26 -10.69 -12.29 12.69
C LEU A 26 -9.59 -11.77 13.62
N ALA A 27 -9.06 -10.57 13.37
CA ALA A 27 -8.08 -9.93 14.25
C ALA A 27 -8.65 -9.71 15.66
N ARG A 28 -9.86 -9.15 15.76
CA ARG A 28 -10.55 -8.92 17.04
C ARG A 28 -10.88 -10.21 17.77
N ALA A 29 -11.37 -11.22 17.05
CA ALA A 29 -11.65 -12.55 17.61
C ALA A 29 -10.38 -13.20 18.19
N ALA A 30 -9.21 -12.90 17.62
CA ALA A 30 -7.92 -13.33 18.14
C ALA A 30 -7.36 -12.42 19.26
N GLY A 31 -8.07 -11.36 19.67
CA GLY A 31 -7.65 -10.42 20.71
C GLY A 31 -6.71 -9.32 20.23
N SER A 32 -6.76 -8.94 18.95
CA SER A 32 -5.93 -7.90 18.36
C SER A 32 -6.76 -6.67 17.98
N ASP A 33 -6.32 -5.49 18.43
CA ASP A 33 -6.89 -4.18 18.05
C ASP A 33 -6.05 -3.46 16.98
N ALA A 34 -5.14 -4.20 16.32
CA ALA A 34 -4.32 -3.69 15.23
C ALA A 34 -5.15 -3.01 14.14
N GLN A 35 -4.63 -1.90 13.61
CA GLN A 35 -5.22 -1.20 12.48
C GLN A 35 -5.02 -2.01 11.19
N ILE A 36 -5.97 -1.90 10.27
CA ILE A 36 -5.93 -2.65 9.01
C ILE A 36 -5.32 -1.80 7.90
N VAL A 37 -4.32 -2.37 7.22
CA VAL A 37 -3.71 -1.82 6.00
C VAL A 37 -4.24 -2.58 4.80
N ALA A 38 -5.05 -1.93 3.96
CA ALA A 38 -5.52 -2.52 2.71
C ALA A 38 -4.45 -2.37 1.62
N LYS A 39 -3.96 -3.49 1.07
CA LYS A 39 -2.99 -3.49 -0.03
C LYS A 39 -3.72 -3.50 -1.38
N ILE A 40 -3.63 -2.39 -2.11
CA ILE A 40 -4.22 -2.26 -3.43
C ILE A 40 -3.27 -2.90 -4.45
N GLU A 41 -3.56 -4.16 -4.79
CA GLU A 41 -2.71 -5.06 -5.58
C GLU A 41 -3.40 -5.63 -6.81
N ARG A 42 -4.72 -5.48 -6.92
CA ARG A 42 -5.58 -6.14 -7.91
C ARG A 42 -6.38 -5.11 -8.70
N ALA A 43 -6.71 -5.44 -9.95
CA ALA A 43 -7.57 -4.60 -10.78
C ALA A 43 -8.98 -4.45 -10.15
N GLU A 44 -9.52 -5.53 -9.57
CA GLU A 44 -10.82 -5.51 -8.89
C GLU A 44 -10.84 -4.56 -7.67
N ALA A 45 -9.69 -4.40 -7.01
CA ALA A 45 -9.56 -3.45 -5.90
C ALA A 45 -9.68 -1.99 -6.37
N ILE A 46 -9.36 -1.71 -7.64
CA ILE A 46 -9.52 -0.38 -8.23
C ILE A 46 -11.00 -0.09 -8.51
N GLU A 47 -11.75 -1.08 -9.01
CA GLU A 47 -13.19 -0.96 -9.23
C GLU A 47 -13.94 -0.69 -7.92
N ASN A 48 -13.49 -1.32 -6.83
CA ASN A 48 -14.05 -1.18 -5.49
C ASN A 48 -13.24 -0.22 -4.58
N LEU A 49 -12.43 0.66 -5.15
CA LEU A 49 -11.46 1.46 -4.39
C LEU A 49 -12.11 2.24 -3.25
N VAL A 50 -13.23 2.91 -3.53
CA VAL A 50 -13.91 3.77 -2.55
C VAL A 50 -14.35 2.99 -1.32
N GLU A 51 -15.01 1.83 -1.51
CA GLU A 51 -15.48 1.03 -0.37
C GLU A 51 -14.32 0.43 0.44
N ILE A 52 -13.23 0.02 -0.23
CA ILE A 52 -12.03 -0.48 0.45
C ILE A 52 -11.38 0.63 1.29
N VAL A 53 -11.27 1.83 0.73
CA VAL A 53 -10.72 3.01 1.41
C VAL A 53 -11.57 3.39 2.61
N GLU A 54 -12.89 3.23 2.53
CA GLU A 54 -13.79 3.49 3.66
C GLU A 54 -13.69 2.42 4.75
N ALA A 55 -13.38 1.17 4.41
CA ALA A 55 -13.28 0.07 5.36
C ALA A 55 -11.93 -0.02 6.11
N ALA A 56 -10.85 0.54 5.59
CA ALA A 56 -9.50 0.44 6.17
C ALA A 56 -8.99 1.75 6.80
N GLU A 57 -8.09 1.65 7.78
CA GLU A 57 -7.41 2.82 8.36
C GLU A 57 -6.26 3.32 7.48
N VAL A 58 -5.56 2.39 6.82
CA VAL A 58 -4.38 2.66 6.02
C VAL A 58 -4.51 2.00 4.65
N ILE A 59 -4.09 2.71 3.61
CA ILE A 59 -4.12 2.25 2.23
C ILE A 59 -2.70 2.15 1.70
N MET A 60 -2.33 1.00 1.15
CA MET A 60 -1.02 0.78 0.55
C MET A 60 -1.16 0.64 -0.96
N VAL A 61 -0.52 1.53 -1.71
CA VAL A 61 -0.30 1.38 -3.16
C VAL A 61 0.83 0.37 -3.35
N ALA A 62 0.47 -0.90 -3.56
CA ALA A 62 1.42 -2.00 -3.70
C ALA A 62 1.79 -2.18 -5.19
N ARG A 63 2.76 -1.37 -5.62
CA ARG A 63 3.12 -1.14 -7.03
C ARG A 63 3.62 -2.37 -7.78
N GLY A 64 4.30 -3.29 -7.09
CA GLY A 64 4.82 -4.53 -7.68
C GLY A 64 3.71 -5.40 -8.26
N ASP A 65 2.82 -5.89 -7.39
CA ASP A 65 1.68 -6.73 -7.81
C ASP A 65 0.70 -5.95 -8.69
N LEU A 66 0.34 -4.72 -8.30
CA LEU A 66 -0.58 -3.90 -9.09
C LEU A 66 -0.03 -3.66 -10.52
N GLY A 67 1.25 -3.31 -10.66
CA GLY A 67 1.89 -3.09 -11.95
C GLY A 67 1.89 -4.31 -12.87
N VAL A 68 1.93 -5.53 -12.31
CA VAL A 68 1.77 -6.77 -13.07
C VAL A 68 0.34 -6.94 -13.57
N GLU A 69 -0.66 -6.58 -12.76
CA GLU A 69 -2.08 -6.76 -13.08
C GLU A 69 -2.61 -5.74 -14.11
N ILE A 70 -2.24 -4.46 -13.99
CA ILE A 70 -2.76 -3.36 -14.84
C ILE A 70 -1.77 -2.87 -15.90
N GLY A 71 -0.50 -3.29 -15.81
CA GLY A 71 0.59 -2.78 -16.62
C GLY A 71 1.24 -1.50 -16.05
N TYR A 72 2.57 -1.45 -16.11
CA TYR A 72 3.37 -0.35 -15.55
C TYR A 72 3.10 1.04 -16.16
N ALA A 73 2.56 1.10 -17.38
CA ALA A 73 2.22 2.37 -18.02
C ALA A 73 1.02 3.07 -17.36
N GLU A 74 0.06 2.30 -16.85
CA GLU A 74 -1.16 2.80 -16.20
C GLU A 74 -0.93 3.14 -14.72
N LEU A 75 0.09 2.52 -14.11
CA LEU A 75 0.38 2.59 -12.69
C LEU A 75 0.55 4.03 -12.15
N PRO A 76 1.26 4.97 -12.81
CA PRO A 76 1.41 6.34 -12.30
C PRO A 76 0.06 7.07 -12.16
N GLY A 77 -0.85 6.86 -13.11
CA GLY A 77 -2.18 7.46 -13.09
C GLY A 77 -3.02 6.89 -11.94
N LEU A 78 -3.01 5.56 -11.79
CA LEU A 78 -3.77 4.89 -10.75
C LEU A 78 -3.22 5.13 -9.35
N GLN A 79 -1.90 5.20 -9.16
CA GLN A 79 -1.28 5.61 -7.89
C GLN A 79 -1.85 6.96 -7.41
N LYS A 80 -1.86 7.98 -8.29
CA LYS A 80 -2.40 9.30 -7.95
C LYS A 80 -3.89 9.25 -7.61
N THR A 81 -4.66 8.38 -8.27
CA THR A 81 -6.08 8.18 -7.95
C THR A 81 -6.23 7.54 -6.57
N ILE A 82 -5.49 6.48 -6.27
CA ILE A 82 -5.53 5.81 -4.95
C ILE A 82 -5.16 6.79 -3.84
N ILE A 83 -4.07 7.55 -4.01
CA ILE A 83 -3.63 8.54 -3.02
C ILE A 83 -4.73 9.59 -2.79
N ARG A 84 -5.28 10.17 -3.87
CA ARG A 84 -6.33 11.21 -3.74
C ARG A 84 -7.60 10.70 -3.08
N GLU A 85 -8.10 9.53 -3.46
CA GLU A 85 -9.31 8.96 -2.85
C GLU A 85 -9.11 8.65 -1.36
N SER A 86 -7.90 8.22 -0.98
CA SER A 86 -7.52 7.93 0.39
C SER A 86 -7.39 9.19 1.25
N VAL A 87 -6.66 10.19 0.75
CA VAL A 87 -6.50 11.49 1.43
C VAL A 87 -7.84 12.19 1.59
N ALA A 88 -8.72 12.16 0.57
CA ALA A 88 -10.04 12.76 0.63
C ALA A 88 -10.93 12.18 1.74
N ARG A 89 -10.61 10.97 2.23
CA ARG A 89 -11.31 10.24 3.29
C ARG A 89 -10.52 10.15 4.59
N ASN A 90 -9.47 10.95 4.73
CA ASN A 90 -8.59 10.97 5.91
C ASN A 90 -7.97 9.60 6.23
N ARG A 91 -7.61 8.84 5.19
CA ARG A 91 -6.86 7.58 5.35
C ARG A 91 -5.37 7.83 5.19
N ILE A 92 -4.57 7.11 5.97
CA ILE A 92 -3.12 7.12 5.85
C ILE A 92 -2.75 6.37 4.57
N VAL A 93 -1.81 6.90 3.79
CA VAL A 93 -1.37 6.31 2.53
C VAL A 93 0.09 5.90 2.57
N ILE A 94 0.36 4.68 2.14
CA ILE A 94 1.70 4.14 1.94
C ILE A 94 1.92 3.91 0.44
N THR A 95 2.97 4.51 -0.13
CA THR A 95 3.46 4.07 -1.44
C THR A 95 4.57 3.05 -1.24
N ALA A 96 4.37 1.84 -1.76
CA ALA A 96 5.25 0.70 -1.48
C ALA A 96 5.82 0.07 -2.74
N THR A 97 6.91 -0.68 -2.53
CA THR A 97 7.67 -1.49 -3.49
C THR A 97 8.41 -0.67 -4.54
N GLN A 98 9.64 -1.09 -4.84
CA GLN A 98 10.51 -0.53 -5.88
C GLN A 98 10.73 0.99 -5.78
N MET A 99 10.67 1.56 -4.56
CA MET A 99 10.91 2.99 -4.37
C MET A 99 12.39 3.32 -4.61
N LEU A 100 13.30 2.42 -4.21
CA LEU A 100 14.75 2.57 -4.35
C LEU A 100 15.38 1.23 -4.78
N GLN A 101 14.72 0.47 -5.66
CA GLN A 101 15.05 -0.94 -5.97
C GLN A 101 16.52 -1.19 -6.30
N SER A 102 17.17 -0.31 -7.06
CA SER A 102 18.58 -0.44 -7.44
C SER A 102 19.51 -0.43 -6.23
N MET A 103 19.05 0.12 -5.10
CA MET A 103 19.83 0.18 -3.87
C MET A 103 19.97 -1.16 -3.15
N VAL A 104 19.26 -2.21 -3.60
CA VAL A 104 19.53 -3.59 -3.16
C VAL A 104 20.96 -4.00 -3.50
N ASP A 105 21.44 -3.61 -4.69
CA ASP A 105 22.77 -4.01 -5.19
C ASP A 105 23.75 -2.84 -5.27
N ASN A 106 23.30 -1.60 -5.01
CA ASN A 106 24.09 -0.38 -5.19
C ASN A 106 23.96 0.57 -4.00
N PRO A 107 25.02 1.30 -3.61
CA PRO A 107 24.95 2.25 -2.49
C PRO A 107 24.19 3.54 -2.81
N ILE A 108 23.87 3.81 -4.08
CA ILE A 108 23.29 5.07 -4.56
C ILE A 108 22.12 4.74 -5.49
N PRO A 109 20.95 5.39 -5.34
CA PRO A 109 19.81 5.14 -6.20
C PRO A 109 20.02 5.73 -7.61
N THR A 110 19.23 5.24 -8.56
CA THR A 110 19.21 5.80 -9.90
C THR A 110 18.59 7.19 -9.93
N ARG A 111 18.85 7.93 -11.03
CA ARG A 111 18.18 9.21 -11.30
C ARG A 111 16.67 9.10 -11.49
N ALA A 112 16.13 7.91 -11.73
CA ALA A 112 14.70 7.69 -11.87
C ALA A 112 14.01 7.43 -10.52
N GLU A 113 14.70 6.75 -9.59
CA GLU A 113 14.16 6.41 -8.26
C GLU A 113 14.06 7.62 -7.34
N VAL A 114 15.04 8.53 -7.39
CA VAL A 114 15.00 9.78 -6.59
C VAL A 114 13.72 10.60 -6.85
N PRO A 115 13.38 10.96 -8.10
CA PRO A 115 12.14 11.68 -8.37
C PRO A 115 10.90 10.82 -8.19
N ASP A 116 10.97 9.49 -8.27
CA ASP A 116 9.83 8.61 -7.96
C ASP A 116 9.41 8.78 -6.49
N VAL A 117 10.36 8.65 -5.56
CA VAL A 117 10.12 8.93 -4.12
C VAL A 117 9.60 10.35 -3.91
N ALA A 118 10.25 11.35 -4.51
CA ALA A 118 9.85 12.74 -4.34
C ALA A 118 8.43 13.00 -4.85
N ASN A 119 8.05 12.44 -5.99
CA ASN A 119 6.71 12.60 -6.56
C ASN A 119 5.64 11.91 -5.70
N SER A 120 5.90 10.73 -5.13
CA SER A 120 4.96 10.10 -4.20
C SER A 120 4.68 10.98 -2.97
N VAL A 121 5.69 11.66 -2.44
CA VAL A 121 5.52 12.62 -1.34
C VAL A 121 4.71 13.84 -1.80
N ILE A 122 5.03 14.41 -2.97
CA ILE A 122 4.31 15.55 -3.55
C ILE A 122 2.83 15.22 -3.82
N ASP A 123 2.55 13.98 -4.22
CA ASP A 123 1.19 13.49 -4.48
C ASP A 123 0.35 13.35 -3.21
N GLY A 124 0.98 13.38 -2.02
CA GLY A 124 0.31 13.33 -0.73
C GLY A 124 0.36 11.97 -0.04
N THR A 125 1.34 11.11 -0.38
CA THR A 125 1.57 9.89 0.40
C THR A 125 2.12 10.24 1.78
N ASP A 126 1.62 9.59 2.84
CA ASP A 126 2.07 9.82 4.22
C ASP A 126 3.39 9.09 4.52
N THR A 127 3.60 7.94 3.89
CA THR A 127 4.81 7.13 4.08
C THR A 127 5.23 6.45 2.79
N VAL A 128 6.55 6.37 2.59
CA VAL A 128 7.15 5.54 1.54
C VAL A 128 7.73 4.29 2.19
N MET A 129 7.53 3.13 1.55
CA MET A 129 7.99 1.85 2.08
C MET A 129 9.12 1.27 1.24
N LEU A 130 10.18 0.87 1.92
CA LEU A 130 11.25 0.03 1.38
C LEU A 130 10.92 -1.45 1.65
N SER A 131 11.31 -2.32 0.73
CA SER A 131 11.06 -3.76 0.78
C SER A 131 12.38 -4.52 0.75
N ALA A 132 12.76 -5.09 -0.41
CA ALA A 132 14.02 -5.81 -0.56
C ALA A 132 15.23 -4.93 -0.22
N GLU A 133 15.12 -3.63 -0.48
CA GLU A 133 16.16 -2.62 -0.24
C GLU A 133 16.69 -2.59 1.19
N THR A 134 15.88 -3.02 2.17
CA THR A 134 16.29 -3.07 3.59
C THR A 134 16.17 -4.45 4.22
N ALA A 135 15.34 -5.32 3.65
CA ALA A 135 15.17 -6.68 4.16
C ALA A 135 16.34 -7.60 3.79
N SER A 136 16.98 -7.35 2.64
CA SER A 136 18.03 -8.22 2.10
C SER A 136 19.17 -7.48 1.38
N GLY A 137 19.05 -6.16 1.18
CA GLY A 137 20.08 -5.30 0.59
C GLY A 137 21.16 -4.85 1.57
#